data_AF-A0A6P0DGI7-F1
#
_entry.id   AF-A0A6P0DGI7-F1
#
_cell.length_a   1.000
_cell.length_b   1.000
_cell.length_c   1.000
_cell.angle_alpha   90.00
_cell.angle_beta   90.00
_cell.angle_gamma   90.00
#
_symmetry.space_group_name_H-M   'P 1'
#
loop_
_entity.id
_entity.type
_entity.pdbx_description
1 polymer ?
#
loop_
_entity_poly.entity_id
_entity_poly.type
_entity_poly.pdbx_seq_one_letter_code
_entity_poly.pdbx_strand_id
1 'polypeptide(L)'
;MAKPTTYRIPERDIAAAYTAIAKFKDALLTCMTSPVVKIDDPVVVFTADEIVAGPRAELAKFFAKNPHTYMEIDPDDGLDKHDLLDIFFGEPFAEEMQKSMGLTIVVLREAKAALPYSELAAFKLVQEAERKFLSPMLLKAMAYAANR
;
A
#
# COMPACT_ATOMS: atom_id res chain seq x y z
N MET A 1 -6.14 17.93 -31.58
CA MET A 1 -6.55 17.30 -30.31
C MET A 1 -5.83 15.95 -30.22
N ALA A 2 -5.04 15.71 -29.18
CA ALA A 2 -4.43 14.40 -28.97
C ALA A 2 -5.55 13.39 -28.71
N LYS A 3 -5.58 12.28 -29.45
CA LYS A 3 -6.52 11.19 -29.17
C LYS A 3 -6.28 10.74 -27.72
N PRO A 4 -7.32 10.50 -26.90
CA PRO A 4 -7.12 9.91 -25.59
C PRO A 4 -6.50 8.53 -25.80
N THR A 5 -5.20 8.42 -25.54
CA THR A 5 -4.54 7.13 -25.40
C THR A 5 -5.12 6.49 -24.16
N THR A 6 -5.99 5.51 -24.34
CA THR A 6 -6.33 4.54 -23.30
C THR A 6 -5.09 3.69 -23.07
N TYR A 7 -4.17 4.21 -22.25
CA TYR A 7 -3.07 3.42 -21.73
C TYR A 7 -3.68 2.21 -21.01
N ARG A 8 -3.44 1.02 -21.57
CA ARG A 8 -3.87 -0.24 -20.96
C ARG A 8 -2.77 -0.71 -20.05
N ILE A 9 -3.09 -0.85 -18.77
CA ILE A 9 -2.20 -1.48 -17.81
C ILE A 9 -1.99 -2.94 -18.27
N PRO A 10 -0.75 -3.43 -18.38
CA PRO A 10 -0.49 -4.81 -18.75
C PRO A 10 -1.17 -5.79 -17.78
N GLU A 11 -1.84 -6.82 -18.30
CA GLU A 11 -2.54 -7.84 -17.48
C GLU A 11 -1.60 -8.52 -16.47
N ARG A 12 -0.32 -8.68 -16.82
CA ARG A 12 0.70 -9.21 -15.92
C ARG A 12 0.87 -8.35 -14.66
N ASP A 13 0.86 -7.02 -14.81
CA ASP A 13 1.07 -6.12 -13.69
C ASP A 13 -0.18 -6.01 -12.82
N ILE A 14 -1.36 -6.14 -13.43
CA ILE A 14 -2.63 -6.32 -12.71
C ILE A 14 -2.63 -7.63 -11.90
N ALA A 15 -2.22 -8.76 -12.50
CA ALA A 15 -2.16 -10.05 -11.82
C ALA A 15 -1.13 -10.05 -10.67
N ALA A 16 0.01 -9.37 -10.85
CA ALA A 16 1.00 -9.19 -9.79
C ALA A 16 0.43 -8.38 -8.62
N ALA A 17 -0.29 -7.30 -8.90
CA ALA A 17 -0.95 -6.50 -7.87
C ALA A 17 -1.98 -7.31 -7.08
N TYR A 18 -2.84 -8.08 -7.76
CA TYR A 18 -3.80 -8.97 -7.08
C TYR A 18 -3.10 -10.04 -6.24
N THR A 19 -1.99 -10.61 -6.73
CA THR A 19 -1.21 -11.59 -5.97
C THR A 19 -0.62 -10.98 -4.70
N ALA A 20 -0.09 -9.77 -4.78
CA ALA A 20 0.45 -9.07 -3.61
C ALA A 20 -0.64 -8.71 -2.58
N ILE A 21 -1.82 -8.25 -3.04
CA ILE A 21 -2.98 -7.98 -2.18
C ILE A 21 -3.46 -9.26 -1.49
N ALA A 22 -3.59 -10.36 -2.23
CA ALA A 22 -4.00 -11.65 -1.67
C ALA A 22 -3.01 -12.14 -0.60
N LYS A 23 -1.70 -12.10 -0.90
CA LYS A 23 -0.66 -12.46 0.07
C LYS A 23 -0.70 -11.59 1.33
N PHE A 24 -0.94 -10.29 1.17
CA PHE A 24 -1.06 -9.38 2.30
C PHE A 24 -2.27 -9.74 3.16
N LYS A 25 -3.43 -9.97 2.54
CA LYS A 25 -4.64 -10.42 3.24
C LYS A 25 -4.41 -11.73 3.99
N ASP A 26 -3.82 -12.72 3.33
CA ASP A 26 -3.55 -14.03 3.93
C ASP A 26 -2.58 -13.93 5.12
N ALA A 27 -1.58 -13.04 5.03
CA ALA A 27 -0.66 -12.77 6.13
C ALA A 27 -1.37 -12.16 7.34
N LEU A 28 -2.29 -11.21 7.12
CA LEU A 28 -3.11 -10.64 8.19
C LEU A 28 -4.02 -11.71 8.83
N LEU A 29 -4.70 -12.51 8.01
CA LEU A 29 -5.61 -13.57 8.46
C LEU A 29 -4.90 -14.68 9.25
N THR A 30 -3.69 -15.08 8.84
CA THR A 30 -2.92 -16.12 9.53
C THR A 30 -2.59 -15.70 10.96
N CYS A 31 -2.29 -14.41 11.16
CA CYS A 31 -1.97 -13.85 12.48
C CYS A 31 -3.18 -13.72 13.41
N MET A 32 -4.43 -13.75 12.90
CA MET A 32 -5.64 -13.67 13.73
C MET A 32 -5.87 -14.89 14.64
N THR A 33 -5.11 -15.96 14.44
CA THR A 33 -5.19 -17.18 15.28
C THR A 33 -4.30 -17.13 16.52
N SER A 34 -3.50 -16.07 16.66
CA SER A 34 -2.56 -15.83 17.77
C SER A 34 -3.08 -14.74 18.72
N PRO A 35 -2.52 -14.59 19.93
CA PRO A 35 -2.88 -13.50 20.83
C PRO A 35 -2.79 -12.14 20.12
N VAL A 36 -3.70 -11.22 20.46
CA VAL A 36 -3.68 -9.86 19.91
C VAL A 36 -2.37 -9.17 20.31
N VAL A 37 -1.49 -8.95 19.33
CA VAL A 37 -0.24 -8.22 19.50
C VAL A 37 -0.38 -6.88 18.78
N LYS A 38 -0.32 -5.80 19.56
CA LYS A 38 -0.24 -4.44 19.03
C LYS A 38 1.11 -4.22 18.37
N ILE A 39 1.09 -3.51 17.25
CA ILE A 39 2.24 -3.03 16.52
C ILE A 39 2.50 -1.60 17.02
N ASP A 40 3.57 -1.42 17.77
CA ASP A 40 4.05 -0.09 18.13
C ASP A 40 4.65 0.59 16.87
N ASP A 41 4.26 1.84 16.60
CA ASP A 41 4.66 2.61 15.40
C ASP A 41 4.39 1.83 14.08
N PRO A 42 3.11 1.56 13.75
CA PRO A 42 2.77 0.71 12.61
C PRO A 42 2.96 1.42 11.28
N VAL A 43 3.70 0.76 10.38
CA VAL A 43 3.84 1.19 8.99
C VAL A 43 3.37 0.12 8.02
N VAL A 44 2.80 0.56 6.91
CA VAL A 44 2.41 -0.29 5.77
C VAL A 44 3.23 0.11 4.57
N VAL A 45 4.06 -0.80 4.06
CA VAL A 45 4.96 -0.55 2.94
C VAL A 45 4.46 -1.26 1.69
N PHE A 46 4.43 -0.52 0.59
CA PHE A 46 4.09 -0.98 -0.75
C PHE A 46 5.35 -1.05 -1.59
N THR A 47 5.59 -2.17 -2.23
CA THR A 47 6.66 -2.29 -3.22
C THR A 47 6.06 -2.70 -4.57
N ALA A 48 6.91 -2.82 -5.58
CA ALA A 48 6.51 -3.33 -6.89
C ALA A 48 5.96 -4.78 -6.84
N ASP A 49 6.26 -5.54 -5.79
CA ASP A 49 6.04 -6.99 -5.74
C ASP A 49 5.29 -7.46 -4.46
N GLU A 50 5.25 -6.66 -3.38
CA GLU A 50 4.64 -7.02 -2.11
C GLU A 50 4.08 -5.83 -1.33
N ILE A 51 3.12 -6.12 -0.43
CA ILE A 51 2.63 -5.21 0.61
C ILE A 51 2.96 -5.86 1.96
N VAL A 52 3.61 -5.12 2.85
CA VAL A 52 3.99 -5.60 4.18
C VAL A 52 3.61 -4.59 5.24
N ALA A 53 3.15 -5.06 6.41
CA ALA A 53 2.82 -4.20 7.54
C ALA A 53 3.50 -4.70 8.81
N GLY A 54 4.02 -3.79 9.62
CA GLY A 54 4.77 -4.10 10.83
C GLY A 54 5.36 -2.87 11.49
N PRO A 55 6.19 -3.06 12.53
CA PRO A 55 6.84 -1.95 13.23
C PRO A 55 7.78 -1.20 12.30
N ARG A 56 7.80 0.13 12.40
CA ARG A 56 8.68 1.01 11.61
C ARG A 56 10.13 0.56 11.62
N ALA A 57 10.65 0.20 12.80
CA ALA A 57 12.04 -0.21 12.97
C ALA A 57 12.40 -1.45 12.12
N GLU A 58 11.48 -2.41 11.99
CA GLU A 58 11.69 -3.63 11.21
C GLU A 58 11.60 -3.38 9.70
N LEU A 59 10.76 -2.41 9.31
CA LEU A 59 10.46 -2.09 7.92
C LEU A 59 11.30 -0.93 7.35
N ALA A 60 12.15 -0.29 8.16
CA ALA A 60 13.01 0.83 7.77
C ALA A 60 13.80 0.60 6.47
N LYS A 61 14.28 -0.62 6.27
CA LYS A 61 15.03 -1.01 5.06
C LYS A 61 14.23 -0.85 3.76
N PHE A 62 12.89 -0.96 3.81
CA PHE A 62 12.06 -0.91 2.62
C PHE A 62 11.84 0.53 2.14
N PHE A 63 11.72 1.48 3.07
CA PHE A 63 11.42 2.87 2.73
C PHE A 63 12.61 3.83 2.79
N ALA A 64 13.75 3.42 3.36
CA ALA A 64 14.98 4.22 3.32
C ALA A 64 15.42 4.59 1.88
N LYS A 65 15.03 3.76 0.89
CA LYS A 65 15.36 3.99 -0.53
C LYS A 65 14.29 4.78 -1.28
N ASN A 66 13.04 4.77 -0.82
CA ASN A 66 11.92 5.44 -1.46
C ASN A 66 10.87 5.83 -0.40
N PRO A 67 10.92 7.06 0.14
CA PRO A 67 10.04 7.45 1.24
C PRO A 67 8.56 7.55 0.84
N HIS A 68 8.26 7.52 -0.45
CA HIS A 68 6.90 7.66 -1.00
C HIS A 68 6.20 6.29 -1.22
N THR A 69 6.69 5.24 -0.56
CA THR A 69 6.22 3.87 -0.77
C THR A 69 5.61 3.26 0.48
N TYR A 70 5.36 4.05 1.51
CA TYR A 70 4.82 3.56 2.76
C TYR A 70 3.78 4.53 3.33
N MET A 71 3.01 4.02 4.29
CA MET A 71 2.04 4.78 5.08
C MET A 71 2.37 4.56 6.55
N GLU A 72 2.59 5.65 7.27
CA GLU A 72 2.69 5.69 8.73
C GLU A 72 1.27 5.93 9.27
N ILE A 73 0.71 4.94 9.95
CA ILE A 73 -0.60 5.09 10.60
C ILE A 73 -0.29 5.20 12.09
N ASP A 74 -0.56 6.36 12.69
CA ASP A 74 -0.17 6.66 14.07
C ASP A 74 -1.41 6.85 14.96
N PRO A 75 -2.03 5.77 15.47
CA PRO A 75 -3.09 5.88 16.45
C PRO A 75 -2.58 5.85 17.88
N ASP A 76 -3.24 6.60 18.76
CA ASP A 76 -2.88 6.78 20.16
C ASP A 76 -2.67 5.46 20.94
N ASP A 77 -3.42 4.40 20.59
CA ASP A 77 -3.37 3.09 21.25
C ASP A 77 -2.69 2.00 20.41
N GLY A 78 -2.05 2.34 19.28
CA GLY A 78 -1.46 1.37 18.35
C GLY A 78 -2.49 0.55 17.54
N LEU A 79 -1.99 -0.17 16.52
CA LEU A 79 -2.80 -1.07 15.67
C LEU A 79 -2.36 -2.52 15.83
N ASP A 80 -3.31 -3.42 15.84
CA ASP A 80 -3.07 -4.85 15.67
C ASP A 80 -3.38 -5.29 14.21
N LYS A 81 -3.23 -6.60 13.95
CA LYS A 81 -3.47 -7.18 12.63
C LYS A 81 -4.96 -7.24 12.24
N HIS A 82 -5.88 -7.23 13.21
CA HIS A 82 -7.32 -7.13 12.94
C HIS A 82 -7.68 -5.75 12.44
N ASP A 83 -7.15 -4.70 13.07
CA ASP A 83 -7.40 -3.33 12.61
C ASP A 83 -6.91 -3.12 11.18
N LEU A 84 -5.72 -3.63 10.85
CA LEU A 84 -5.21 -3.56 9.48
C LEU A 84 -6.11 -4.33 8.51
N LEU A 85 -6.63 -5.50 8.92
CA LEU A 85 -7.55 -6.25 8.08
C LEU A 85 -8.83 -5.44 7.82
N ASP A 86 -9.40 -4.83 8.85
CA ASP A 86 -10.60 -4.00 8.73
C ASP A 86 -10.35 -2.73 7.91
N ILE A 87 -9.22 -2.05 8.11
CA ILE A 87 -8.83 -0.86 7.33
C ILE A 87 -8.76 -1.17 5.83
N PHE A 88 -8.09 -2.27 5.46
CA PHE A 88 -7.79 -2.56 4.05
C PHE A 88 -8.85 -3.42 3.35
N PHE A 89 -9.61 -4.21 4.11
CA PHE A 89 -10.53 -5.22 3.58
C PHE A 89 -11.92 -5.20 4.21
N GLY A 90 -12.16 -4.33 5.19
CA GLY A 90 -13.46 -4.15 5.85
C GLY A 90 -14.40 -3.17 5.12
N GLU A 91 -15.69 -3.37 5.34
CA GLU A 91 -16.74 -2.48 4.83
C GLU A 91 -16.74 -1.13 5.58
N PRO A 92 -17.15 -0.01 4.94
CA PRO A 92 -17.71 0.09 3.59
C PRO A 92 -16.67 0.40 2.48
N PHE A 93 -15.38 0.52 2.83
CA PHE A 93 -14.35 1.04 1.92
C PHE A 93 -13.47 -0.04 1.28
N ALA A 94 -13.74 -1.32 1.55
CA ALA A 94 -12.95 -2.46 1.08
C ALA A 94 -12.64 -2.42 -0.42
N GLU A 95 -13.63 -2.15 -1.26
CA GLU A 95 -13.44 -2.10 -2.72
C GLU A 95 -12.49 -0.97 -3.13
N GLU A 96 -12.69 0.23 -2.58
CA GLU A 96 -11.88 1.41 -2.87
C GLU A 96 -10.43 1.26 -2.37
N MET A 97 -10.26 0.70 -1.17
CA MET A 97 -8.95 0.40 -0.57
C MET A 97 -8.21 -0.62 -1.43
N GLN A 98 -8.84 -1.75 -1.78
CA GLN A 98 -8.22 -2.76 -2.63
C GLN A 98 -7.84 -2.23 -4.01
N LYS A 99 -8.69 -1.39 -4.62
CA LYS A 99 -8.40 -0.72 -5.88
C LYS A 99 -7.20 0.22 -5.76
N SER A 100 -7.13 1.02 -4.69
CA SER A 100 -6.02 1.95 -4.43
C SER A 100 -4.72 1.20 -4.16
N MET A 101 -4.75 0.09 -3.41
CA MET A 101 -3.59 -0.80 -3.23
C MET A 101 -3.10 -1.34 -4.58
N GLY A 102 -4.02 -1.83 -5.42
CA GLY A 102 -3.66 -2.41 -6.71
C GLY A 102 -3.04 -1.39 -7.67
N LEU A 103 -3.63 -0.20 -7.76
CA LEU A 103 -3.10 0.90 -8.56
C LEU A 103 -1.74 1.39 -8.06
N THR A 104 -1.54 1.43 -6.75
CA THR A 104 -0.23 1.75 -6.15
C THR A 104 0.83 0.78 -6.65
N ILE A 105 0.61 -0.53 -6.53
CA ILE A 105 1.58 -1.54 -6.99
C ILE A 105 1.87 -1.41 -8.47
N VAL A 106 0.84 -1.24 -9.31
CA VAL A 106 1.01 -1.06 -10.75
C VAL A 106 1.94 0.11 -11.05
N VAL A 107 1.70 1.27 -10.44
CA VAL A 107 2.55 2.46 -10.67
C VAL A 107 3.96 2.25 -10.14
N LEU A 108 4.15 1.55 -9.01
CA LEU A 108 5.47 1.21 -8.51
C LEU A 108 6.23 0.26 -9.45
N ARG A 109 5.54 -0.66 -10.13
CA ARG A 109 6.13 -1.52 -11.17
C ARG A 109 6.56 -0.71 -12.39
N GLU A 110 5.74 0.23 -12.83
CA GLU A 110 6.08 1.14 -13.92
C GLU A 110 7.26 2.04 -13.56
N ALA A 111 7.28 2.59 -12.34
CA ALA A 111 8.41 3.36 -11.84
C ALA A 111 9.71 2.51 -11.84
N LYS A 112 9.64 1.26 -11.35
CA LYS A 112 10.77 0.31 -11.38
C LYS A 112 11.25 0.02 -12.81
N ALA A 113 10.35 -0.10 -13.77
CA ALA A 113 10.69 -0.28 -15.18
C ALA A 113 11.27 0.99 -15.83
N ALA A 114 10.92 2.17 -15.33
CA ALA A 114 11.43 3.45 -15.81
C ALA A 114 12.83 3.80 -15.26
N LEU A 115 13.22 3.26 -14.09
CA LEU A 115 14.50 3.55 -13.43
C LEU A 115 15.74 3.45 -14.34
N PRO A 116 15.90 2.41 -15.20
CA PRO A 116 17.06 2.31 -16.08
C PRO A 116 17.16 3.43 -17.13
N TYR A 117 16.04 4.12 -17.40
CA TYR A 117 15.95 5.14 -18.43
C TYR A 117 15.93 6.56 -17.86
N SER A 118 15.25 6.76 -16.72
CA SER A 118 15.15 8.08 -16.06
C SER A 118 14.69 7.95 -14.61
N GLU A 119 15.58 8.29 -13.67
CA GLU A 119 15.24 8.40 -12.25
C GLU A 119 14.16 9.46 -12.01
N LEU A 120 14.21 10.59 -12.72
CA LEU A 120 13.21 11.65 -12.60
C LEU A 120 11.82 11.17 -13.04
N ALA A 121 11.73 10.37 -14.11
CA ALA A 121 10.45 9.82 -14.57
C ALA A 121 9.89 8.79 -13.56
N ALA A 122 10.74 7.89 -13.07
CA ALA A 122 10.38 6.93 -12.03
C ALA A 122 9.89 7.65 -10.75
N PHE A 123 10.61 8.67 -10.30
CA PHE A 123 10.25 9.46 -9.12
C PHE A 123 8.89 10.17 -9.30
N LYS A 124 8.64 10.79 -10.46
CA LYS A 124 7.34 11.42 -10.75
C LYS A 124 6.18 10.44 -10.70
N LEU A 125 6.38 9.20 -11.19
CA LEU A 125 5.36 8.15 -11.10
C LEU A 125 5.05 7.80 -9.64
N VAL A 126 6.09 7.65 -8.81
CA VAL A 126 5.92 7.37 -7.39
C VAL A 126 5.19 8.51 -6.67
N GLN A 127 5.52 9.77 -6.94
CA GLN A 127 4.80 10.92 -6.37
C GLN A 127 3.33 10.97 -6.81
N GLU A 128 3.03 10.62 -8.06
CA GLU A 128 1.65 10.53 -8.52
C GLU A 128 0.87 9.42 -7.81
N ALA A 129 1.51 8.26 -7.58
CA ALA A 129 0.91 7.17 -6.81
C ALA A 129 0.63 7.57 -5.36
N GLU A 130 1.58 8.27 -4.74
CA GLU A 130 1.42 8.80 -3.39
C GLU A 130 0.19 9.71 -3.32
N ARG A 131 0.16 10.77 -4.15
CA ARG A 131 -0.90 11.77 -4.13
C ARG A 131 -2.28 11.20 -4.43
N LYS A 132 -2.37 10.26 -5.38
CA LYS A 132 -3.67 9.76 -5.88
C LYS A 132 -4.19 8.53 -5.15
N PHE A 133 -3.31 7.72 -4.56
CA PHE A 133 -3.69 6.43 -3.99
C PHE A 133 -3.24 6.28 -2.53
N LEU A 134 -1.96 6.48 -2.21
CA LEU A 134 -1.48 6.30 -0.83
C LEU A 134 -2.05 7.35 0.14
N SER A 135 -2.00 8.64 -0.18
CA SER A 135 -2.49 9.68 0.74
C SER A 135 -3.99 9.53 1.03
N PRO A 136 -4.87 9.27 0.04
CA PRO A 136 -6.28 8.97 0.33
C PRO A 136 -6.47 7.70 1.18
N MET A 137 -5.70 6.63 0.95
CA MET A 137 -5.74 5.42 1.79
C MET A 137 -5.31 5.72 3.22
N LEU A 138 -4.24 6.50 3.42
CA LEU A 138 -3.78 6.91 4.74
C LEU A 138 -4.85 7.73 5.47
N LEU A 139 -5.49 8.70 4.80
CA LEU A 139 -6.56 9.49 5.41
C LEU A 139 -7.73 8.61 5.87
N LYS A 140 -8.10 7.58 5.10
CA LYS A 140 -9.13 6.61 5.49
C LYS A 140 -8.68 5.74 6.67
N ALA A 141 -7.43 5.27 6.65
CA ALA A 141 -6.87 4.47 7.73
C ALA A 141 -6.82 5.25 9.05
N MET A 142 -6.37 6.52 9.01
CA MET A 142 -6.37 7.40 10.18
C MET A 142 -7.79 7.71 10.66
N ALA A 143 -8.75 7.93 9.73
CA ALA A 143 -10.14 8.14 10.09
C ALA A 143 -10.76 6.90 10.76
N TYR A 144 -10.45 5.69 10.29
CA TYR A 144 -10.84 4.46 10.98
C TYR A 144 -10.25 4.42 12.39
N ALA A 145 -8.94 4.64 12.51
CA ALA A 145 -8.25 4.50 13.79
C ALA A 145 -8.70 5.53 14.84
N ALA A 146 -9.14 6.72 14.41
CA ALA A 146 -9.70 7.74 15.29
C ALA A 146 -11.14 7.44 15.77
N ASN A 147 -11.85 6.51 15.13
CA ASN A 147 -13.24 6.15 15.45
C ASN A 147 -13.38 4.73 16.02
N ARG A 148 -12.26 4.04 16.29
CA ARG A 148 -12.20 2.74 16.97
C ARG A 148 -12.35 2.93 18.48
#